data_AF-A0A8B8QE55-F1
#
_entry.id   AF-A0A8B8QE55-F1
#
_cell.length_a   1.000
_cell.length_b   1.000
_cell.length_c   1.000
_cell.angle_alpha   90.00
_cell.angle_beta   90.00
_cell.angle_gamma   90.00
#
_symmetry.space_group_name_H-M   'P 1'
#
loop_
_entity.id
_entity.type
_entity.pdbx_description
1 polymer ?
#
loop_
_entity_poly.entity_id
_entity_poly.type
_entity_poly.pdbx_seq_one_letter_code
_entity_poly.pdbx_strand_id
1 'polypeptide(L)'
;MVSKTSLSLRLTFLLSLSLSASYSTCSHSFLSLRSSSSPSSSPSSPIPKATPSDLLSLLGPATAHSSSSVNPVIAGRLRSCFRFLVPFSPRTTSKCSSVNRKLIVGDGVQGRRAECERRRDEDRLIWWPPEPVLELARLAVDSGGDVGAIHRAIDPTPIAVPDVEGSKEDRCELTRAPYGRRFISEELNAYLKFLFELIESRGSAVGLDVTLSRYDFFHGHLFLANDTGRLGILFHAKEYPSYDKEVFPYYMGYCQTGSNVTYDDSMNLRNILWLAPLPSSSTNSWVSPGVLVVLDARPDGIIYQDLIPEYVQFARTLYEDDLGDVAVDVNYLNVGGLKPNYQIFIC
;
A
#
# COMPACT_ATOMS: atom_id res chain seq x y z
N MET A 1 34.54 -54.87 6.79
CA MET A 1 33.08 -55.11 6.85
C MET A 1 32.63 -54.71 8.26
N VAL A 2 31.69 -53.80 8.57
CA VAL A 2 30.71 -52.94 7.87
C VAL A 2 30.44 -51.78 8.89
N SER A 3 30.32 -50.48 8.58
CA SER A 3 30.43 -49.67 7.34
C SER A 3 30.91 -48.23 7.69
N LYS A 4 30.70 -47.24 6.80
CA LYS A 4 30.66 -45.79 7.13
C LYS A 4 29.28 -45.22 6.76
N THR A 5 28.57 -44.62 7.70
CA THR A 5 27.33 -43.89 7.43
C THR A 5 27.64 -42.48 6.93
N SER A 6 27.22 -42.18 5.70
CA SER A 6 27.27 -40.84 5.12
C SER A 6 25.97 -40.10 5.45
N LEU A 7 26.07 -38.92 6.10
CA LEU A 7 24.92 -38.02 6.22
C LEU A 7 24.70 -37.29 4.89
N SER A 8 23.58 -37.59 4.24
CA SER A 8 23.11 -36.83 3.07
C SER A 8 22.44 -35.53 3.51
N LEU A 9 23.22 -34.46 3.62
CA LEU A 9 22.70 -33.09 3.73
C LEU A 9 22.03 -32.69 2.41
N ARG A 10 20.71 -32.87 2.32
CA ARG A 10 19.89 -32.33 1.24
C ARG A 10 19.57 -30.86 1.51
N LEU A 11 20.49 -29.98 1.13
CA LEU A 11 20.27 -28.55 1.12
C LEU A 11 19.21 -28.22 0.06
N THR A 12 18.03 -27.76 0.49
CA THR A 12 16.96 -27.33 -0.40
C THR A 12 16.97 -25.81 -0.45
N PHE A 13 17.28 -25.23 -1.62
CA PHE A 13 17.13 -23.80 -1.84
C PHE A 13 15.64 -23.48 -2.05
N LEU A 14 15.08 -22.66 -1.16
CA LEU A 14 13.80 -22.00 -1.39
C LEU A 14 14.10 -20.65 -2.05
N LEU A 15 13.48 -20.41 -3.21
CA LEU A 15 13.60 -19.15 -3.93
C LEU A 15 12.61 -18.15 -3.33
N SER A 16 13.08 -17.20 -2.51
CA SER A 16 12.33 -15.98 -2.25
C SER A 16 12.57 -15.00 -3.41
N LEU A 17 11.51 -14.48 -4.02
CA LEU A 17 11.59 -13.41 -5.01
C LEU A 17 11.77 -12.04 -4.34
N SER A 18 12.83 -11.93 -3.55
CA SER A 18 13.39 -10.65 -3.09
C SER A 18 14.43 -10.21 -4.12
N LEU A 19 14.03 -9.38 -5.09
CA LEU A 19 14.90 -8.95 -6.20
C LEU A 19 15.88 -7.85 -5.77
N SER A 20 16.82 -8.18 -4.89
CA SER A 20 17.90 -7.27 -4.51
C SER A 20 18.89 -7.09 -5.67
N ALA A 21 18.76 -5.97 -6.41
CA ALA A 21 19.59 -5.64 -7.56
C ALA A 21 21.05 -5.35 -7.15
N SER A 22 21.88 -6.40 -7.11
CA SER A 22 23.32 -6.28 -6.92
C SER A 22 24.01 -5.80 -8.20
N TYR A 23 24.37 -4.52 -8.26
CA TYR A 23 25.12 -3.95 -9.38
C TYR A 23 26.54 -4.54 -9.47
N SER A 24 26.82 -5.30 -10.52
CA SER A 24 28.17 -5.69 -10.92
C SER A 24 28.56 -5.00 -12.22
N THR A 25 29.59 -4.15 -12.19
CA THR A 25 30.08 -3.41 -13.35
C THR A 25 30.96 -4.29 -14.23
N CYS A 26 30.41 -4.83 -15.31
CA CYS A 26 31.17 -5.51 -16.37
C CYS A 26 31.22 -4.63 -17.63
N SER A 27 32.38 -4.04 -17.88
CA SER A 27 32.62 -3.18 -19.05
C SER A 27 32.76 -4.00 -20.33
N HIS A 28 31.79 -3.91 -21.24
CA HIS A 28 31.92 -4.44 -22.60
C HIS A 28 31.68 -3.35 -23.64
N SER A 29 32.80 -2.86 -24.19
CA SER A 29 32.83 -1.93 -25.33
C SER A 29 32.30 -2.61 -26.58
N PHE A 30 31.24 -2.08 -27.17
CA PHE A 30 30.83 -2.42 -28.53
C PHE A 30 30.77 -1.17 -29.42
N LEU A 31 31.18 -1.37 -30.68
CA LEU A 31 31.68 -0.32 -31.55
C LEU A 31 30.56 0.48 -32.23
N SER A 32 30.84 1.77 -32.42
CA SER A 32 29.97 2.70 -33.13
C SER A 32 29.87 2.37 -34.63
N LEU A 33 28.66 2.39 -35.16
CA LEU A 33 28.39 2.52 -36.60
C LEU A 33 27.42 3.69 -36.80
N ARG A 34 27.96 4.82 -37.26
CA ARG A 34 27.17 5.98 -37.69
C ARG A 34 26.50 5.69 -39.04
N SER A 35 25.22 6.04 -39.16
CA SER A 35 24.63 6.46 -40.44
C SER A 35 23.82 7.75 -40.22
N SER A 36 23.60 8.52 -41.27
CA SER A 36 23.42 9.98 -41.17
C SER A 36 22.12 10.50 -41.76
N SER A 37 21.44 11.40 -41.03
CA SER A 37 20.54 12.49 -41.49
C SER A 37 19.37 12.11 -42.42
N SER A 38 18.11 12.39 -42.11
CA SER A 38 17.50 13.75 -42.01
C SER A 38 16.00 13.63 -41.65
N PRO A 39 15.21 14.71 -41.44
CA PRO A 39 15.53 16.09 -41.03
C PRO A 39 14.88 16.47 -39.68
N SER A 40 15.11 17.72 -39.26
CA SER A 40 14.63 18.33 -38.02
C SER A 40 13.10 18.32 -37.81
N SER A 41 12.62 17.55 -36.83
CA SER A 41 11.59 18.01 -35.91
C SER A 41 12.27 18.73 -34.73
N SER A 42 11.81 19.92 -34.36
CA SER A 42 12.23 20.57 -33.11
C SER A 42 12.05 19.57 -31.96
N PRO A 43 13.03 19.39 -31.05
CA PRO A 43 12.78 18.60 -29.85
C PRO A 43 11.75 19.36 -29.02
N SER A 44 10.50 18.91 -29.07
CA SER A 44 9.53 19.23 -28.04
C SER A 44 10.19 18.86 -26.72
N SER A 45 10.39 19.84 -25.84
CA SER A 45 11.01 19.63 -24.53
C SER A 45 10.42 18.37 -23.91
N PRO A 46 11.25 17.38 -23.52
CA PRO A 46 10.73 16.09 -23.07
C PRO A 46 9.75 16.35 -21.94
N ILE A 47 8.53 15.82 -22.07
CA ILE A 47 7.50 15.98 -21.05
C ILE A 47 8.11 15.44 -19.75
N PRO A 48 8.21 16.26 -18.69
CA PRO A 48 8.83 15.81 -17.47
C PRO A 48 8.00 14.66 -16.89
N LYS A 49 8.69 13.56 -16.54
CA LYS A 49 8.08 12.39 -15.90
C LYS A 49 7.66 12.74 -14.48
N ALA A 50 6.57 12.14 -14.01
CA ALA A 50 6.25 12.15 -12.59
C ALA A 50 7.33 11.41 -11.78
N THR A 51 7.53 11.85 -10.54
CA THR A 51 8.30 11.13 -9.52
C THR A 51 7.42 10.73 -8.35
N PRO A 52 7.85 9.76 -7.52
CA PRO A 52 7.17 9.43 -6.27
C PRO A 52 7.05 10.62 -5.31
N SER A 53 8.06 11.51 -5.29
CA SER A 53 8.03 12.75 -4.50
C SER A 53 6.96 13.75 -5.00
N ASP A 54 6.70 13.84 -6.31
CA ASP A 54 5.57 14.62 -6.84
C ASP A 54 4.22 14.07 -6.31
N LEU A 55 4.06 12.74 -6.30
CA LEU A 55 2.85 12.07 -5.80
C LEU A 55 2.63 12.39 -4.31
N LEU A 56 3.66 12.21 -3.47
CA LEU A 56 3.59 12.49 -2.04
C LEU A 56 3.38 13.98 -1.76
N SER A 57 4.00 14.87 -2.54
CA SER A 57 3.85 16.33 -2.42
C SER A 57 2.42 16.81 -2.71
N LEU A 58 1.71 16.18 -3.65
CA LEU A 58 0.30 16.50 -3.96
C LEU A 58 -0.68 16.02 -2.88
N LEU A 59 -0.27 15.03 -2.07
CA LEU A 59 -1.00 14.50 -0.91
C LEU A 59 -0.50 15.12 0.43
N GLY A 60 0.46 16.05 0.35
CA GLY A 60 0.99 16.83 1.46
C GLY A 60 0.18 18.09 1.77
N PRO A 61 0.72 19.01 2.59
CA PRO A 61 0.04 20.24 2.98
C PRO A 61 -0.23 21.17 1.78
N ALA A 62 -1.47 21.66 1.66
CA ALA A 62 -1.85 22.64 0.63
C ALA A 62 -1.14 24.00 0.77
N THR A 63 -0.52 24.28 1.93
CA THR A 63 0.28 25.49 2.20
C THR A 63 1.79 25.26 2.00
N ALA A 64 2.23 24.02 1.81
CA ALA A 64 3.63 23.73 1.53
C ALA A 64 3.96 24.07 0.07
N HIS A 65 5.11 24.71 -0.13
CA HIS A 65 5.62 25.05 -1.46
C HIS A 65 5.87 23.79 -2.33
N SER A 66 5.95 22.61 -1.70
CA SER A 66 6.06 21.30 -2.34
C SER A 66 4.90 21.00 -3.31
N SER A 67 3.68 21.43 -3.01
CA SER A 67 2.53 21.18 -3.91
C SER A 67 2.47 22.14 -5.09
N SER A 68 3.13 23.30 -5.00
CA SER A 68 3.28 24.28 -6.08
C SER A 68 4.60 24.17 -6.84
N SER A 69 5.56 23.38 -6.37
CA SER A 69 6.78 23.02 -7.11
C SER A 69 6.55 21.88 -8.11
N VAL A 70 5.55 21.02 -7.90
CA VAL A 70 5.14 20.01 -8.89
C VAL A 70 4.66 20.70 -10.16
N ASN A 71 5.14 20.26 -11.32
CA ASN A 71 4.73 20.80 -12.62
C ASN A 71 3.18 20.71 -12.76
N PRO A 72 2.46 21.79 -13.12
CA PRO A 72 0.99 21.78 -13.17
C PRO A 72 0.38 20.70 -14.08
N VAL A 73 1.08 20.29 -15.16
CA VAL A 73 0.64 19.22 -16.05
C VAL A 73 0.79 17.85 -15.38
N ILE A 74 1.92 17.60 -14.72
CA ILE A 74 2.15 16.40 -13.90
C ILE A 74 1.11 16.34 -12.78
N ALA A 75 0.90 17.46 -12.06
CA ALA A 75 -0.06 17.57 -10.98
C ALA A 75 -1.50 17.26 -11.44
N GLY A 76 -1.91 17.78 -12.60
CA GLY A 76 -3.21 17.46 -13.19
C GLY A 76 -3.36 15.98 -13.53
N ARG A 77 -2.33 15.37 -14.14
CA ARG A 77 -2.32 13.94 -14.48
C ARG A 77 -2.34 13.05 -13.24
N LEU A 78 -1.50 13.33 -12.22
CA LEU A 78 -1.47 12.57 -10.96
C LEU A 78 -2.82 12.67 -10.22
N ARG A 79 -3.40 13.87 -10.10
CA ARG A 79 -4.74 14.05 -9.50
C ARG A 79 -5.84 13.28 -10.24
N SER A 80 -5.70 13.05 -11.56
CA SER A 80 -6.64 12.23 -12.33
C SER A 80 -6.53 10.72 -12.07
N CYS A 81 -5.49 10.29 -11.34
CA CYS A 81 -5.28 8.92 -10.87
C CYS A 81 -5.64 8.73 -9.38
N PHE A 82 -6.07 9.77 -8.66
CA PHE A 82 -6.37 9.67 -7.22
C PHE A 82 -7.86 9.38 -6.97
N ARG A 83 -8.15 8.23 -6.36
CA ARG A 83 -9.52 7.84 -5.96
C ARG A 83 -9.62 7.76 -4.44
N PHE A 84 -10.16 8.81 -3.83
CA PHE A 84 -10.18 8.96 -2.37
C PHE A 84 -11.28 8.12 -1.68
N LEU A 85 -10.87 7.25 -0.74
CA LEU A 85 -11.80 6.47 0.12
C LEU A 85 -12.36 7.31 1.28
N VAL A 86 -11.60 8.32 1.70
CA VAL A 86 -11.97 9.38 2.65
C VAL A 86 -11.68 10.73 2.01
N PRO A 87 -12.55 11.76 2.12
CA PRO A 87 -12.32 13.04 1.44
C PRO A 87 -10.97 13.65 1.81
N PHE A 88 -10.21 14.12 0.82
CA PHE A 88 -8.81 14.59 1.00
C PHE A 88 -8.63 15.73 2.01
N SER A 89 -9.68 16.49 2.34
CA SER A 89 -9.61 17.59 3.29
C SER A 89 -10.81 17.57 4.25
N PRO A 90 -10.61 17.80 5.57
CA PRO A 90 -11.68 17.86 6.59
C PRO A 90 -12.72 19.00 6.42
N ARG A 91 -12.78 19.69 5.27
CA ARG A 91 -13.56 20.91 5.07
C ARG A 91 -14.84 20.64 4.29
N THR A 92 -15.95 21.11 4.87
CA THR A 92 -17.31 21.07 4.31
C THR A 92 -17.67 19.72 3.70
N THR A 93 -17.87 18.73 4.56
CA THR A 93 -18.88 17.71 4.25
C THR A 93 -20.17 18.45 3.92
N SER A 94 -20.59 18.38 2.66
CA SER A 94 -21.95 18.79 2.29
C SER A 94 -22.88 18.02 3.21
N LYS A 95 -23.79 18.71 3.92
CA LYS A 95 -24.82 18.09 4.77
C LYS A 95 -25.32 16.83 4.07
N CYS A 96 -25.19 15.63 4.70
CA CYS A 96 -25.64 14.35 4.11
C CYS A 96 -26.95 14.63 3.38
N SER A 97 -26.93 14.50 2.05
CA SER A 97 -27.81 15.28 1.18
C SER A 97 -29.24 15.05 1.64
N SER A 98 -29.88 16.13 2.09
CA SER A 98 -31.25 16.09 2.56
C SER A 98 -32.16 15.98 1.34
N VAL A 99 -32.09 14.81 0.67
CA VAL A 99 -32.92 14.45 -0.47
C VAL A 99 -34.36 14.75 -0.05
N ASN A 100 -35.02 15.54 -0.90
CA ASN A 100 -36.18 16.37 -0.58
C ASN A 100 -37.10 15.81 0.51
N ARG A 101 -37.50 16.66 1.46
CA ARG A 101 -38.60 16.41 2.41
C ARG A 101 -39.93 16.23 1.66
N LYS A 102 -40.15 15.05 1.07
CA LYS A 102 -41.44 14.61 0.55
C LYS A 102 -41.47 13.09 0.41
N LEU A 103 -42.13 12.44 1.37
CA LEU A 103 -42.50 11.01 1.38
C LEU A 103 -41.26 10.08 1.46
N ILE A 104 -41.08 9.25 2.48
CA ILE A 104 -42.01 8.26 3.05
C ILE A 104 -41.80 8.15 4.57
N VAL A 105 -42.87 7.97 5.34
CA VAL A 105 -42.77 7.53 6.74
C VAL A 105 -42.48 6.03 6.74
N GLY A 106 -41.29 5.64 7.21
CA GLY A 106 -40.84 4.26 7.26
C GLY A 106 -39.52 4.12 8.00
N ASP A 107 -39.28 2.93 8.55
CA ASP A 107 -38.28 2.58 9.58
C ASP A 107 -36.79 2.87 9.21
N GLY A 108 -36.50 3.19 7.95
CA GLY A 108 -35.14 3.35 7.43
C GLY A 108 -34.45 4.70 7.68
N VAL A 109 -35.13 5.70 8.26
CA VAL A 109 -34.54 7.04 8.47
C VAL A 109 -33.47 7.03 9.56
N GLN A 110 -33.66 6.24 10.61
CA GLN A 110 -32.73 6.17 11.75
C GLN A 110 -31.44 5.42 11.39
N GLY A 111 -31.55 4.33 10.62
CA GLY A 111 -30.39 3.58 10.11
C GLY A 111 -29.49 4.43 9.21
N ARG A 112 -30.06 5.14 8.22
CA ARG A 112 -29.30 6.04 7.32
C ARG A 112 -28.60 7.18 8.07
N ARG A 113 -29.20 7.67 9.16
CA ARG A 113 -28.57 8.69 10.00
C ARG A 113 -27.37 8.12 10.76
N ALA A 114 -27.53 6.96 11.40
CA ALA A 114 -26.45 6.27 12.09
C ALA A 114 -25.30 5.92 11.14
N GLU A 115 -25.59 5.53 9.90
CA GLU A 115 -24.60 5.30 8.85
C GLU A 115 -23.85 6.57 8.44
N CYS A 116 -24.55 7.69 8.22
CA CYS A 116 -23.92 9.01 7.99
C CYS A 116 -23.08 9.49 9.20
N GLU A 117 -23.43 9.10 10.43
CA GLU A 117 -22.66 9.41 11.64
C GLU A 117 -21.40 8.53 11.71
N ARG A 118 -21.54 7.19 11.63
CA ARG A 118 -20.41 6.24 11.53
C ARG A 118 -19.41 6.65 10.46
N ARG A 119 -19.86 6.93 9.23
CA ARG A 119 -18.98 7.31 8.11
C ARG A 119 -18.14 8.55 8.42
N ARG A 120 -18.70 9.54 9.14
CA ARG A 120 -17.98 10.75 9.54
C ARG A 120 -16.99 10.52 10.67
N ASP A 121 -17.26 9.58 11.57
CA ASP A 121 -16.33 9.20 12.62
C ASP A 121 -15.16 8.37 12.06
N GLU A 122 -15.43 7.50 11.09
CA GLU A 122 -14.38 6.85 10.28
C GLU A 122 -13.53 7.85 9.47
N ASP A 123 -14.16 8.85 8.83
CA ASP A 123 -13.43 9.91 8.11
C ASP A 123 -12.51 10.69 9.08
N ARG A 124 -13.01 10.96 10.30
CA ARG A 124 -12.22 11.59 11.37
C ARG A 124 -11.03 10.74 11.80
N LEU A 125 -11.20 9.43 11.99
CA LEU A 125 -10.11 8.51 12.35
C LEU A 125 -9.01 8.46 11.28
N ILE A 126 -9.34 8.66 9.99
CA ILE A 126 -8.33 8.75 8.94
C ILE A 126 -7.63 10.10 8.91
N TRP A 127 -8.35 11.21 9.13
CA TRP A 127 -7.73 12.54 9.19
C TRP A 127 -6.89 12.76 10.46
N TRP A 128 -7.37 12.24 11.58
CA TRP A 128 -6.86 12.44 12.94
C TRP A 128 -7.01 11.10 13.70
N PRO A 129 -6.09 10.14 13.48
CA PRO A 129 -6.10 8.84 14.12
C PRO A 129 -5.81 8.94 15.64
N PRO A 130 -5.99 7.84 16.39
CA PRO A 130 -5.74 7.81 17.83
C PRO A 130 -4.30 8.17 18.21
N GLU A 131 -4.10 8.61 19.47
CA GLU A 131 -2.83 9.14 19.96
C GLU A 131 -1.62 8.24 19.68
N PRO A 132 -1.65 6.90 19.85
CA PRO A 132 -0.49 6.05 19.55
C PRO A 132 -0.07 6.04 18.07
N VAL A 133 -0.99 6.36 17.15
CA VAL A 133 -0.70 6.51 15.71
C VAL A 133 -0.06 7.88 15.46
N LEU A 134 -0.53 8.91 16.16
CA LEU A 134 0.05 10.26 16.12
C LEU A 134 1.46 10.27 16.72
N GLU A 135 1.68 9.61 17.86
CA GLU A 135 3.00 9.41 18.47
C GLU A 135 3.96 8.71 17.51
N LEU A 136 3.52 7.64 16.82
CA LEU A 136 4.36 6.94 15.84
C LEU A 136 4.68 7.82 14.62
N ALA A 137 3.69 8.56 14.10
CA ALA A 137 3.89 9.48 12.97
C ALA A 137 4.81 10.66 13.33
N ARG A 138 4.78 11.09 14.60
CA ARG A 138 5.71 12.08 15.16
C ARG A 138 7.11 11.51 15.34
N LEU A 139 7.23 10.31 15.91
CA LEU A 139 8.50 9.60 16.08
C LEU A 139 9.24 9.42 14.76
N ALA A 140 8.52 9.11 13.67
CA ALA A 140 9.09 8.98 12.33
C ALA A 140 9.76 10.26 11.81
N VAL A 141 9.15 11.43 12.05
CA VAL A 141 9.68 12.73 11.60
C VAL A 141 10.76 13.23 12.57
N ASP A 142 10.52 13.14 13.88
CA ASP A 142 11.45 13.60 14.92
C ASP A 142 12.75 12.76 14.94
N SER A 143 12.72 11.51 14.45
CA SER A 143 13.91 10.67 14.24
C SER A 143 14.63 10.92 12.90
N GLY A 144 14.10 11.80 12.05
CA GLY A 144 14.65 12.09 10.73
C GLY A 144 14.52 10.95 9.71
N GLY A 145 13.53 10.07 9.87
CA GLY A 145 13.35 8.89 9.01
C GLY A 145 14.09 7.62 9.47
N ASP A 146 14.59 7.55 10.72
CA ASP A 146 15.18 6.30 11.24
C ASP A 146 14.10 5.21 11.38
N VAL A 147 14.10 4.23 10.45
CA VAL A 147 13.26 3.02 10.53
C VAL A 147 13.47 2.24 11.82
N GLY A 148 14.67 2.32 12.41
CA GLY A 148 14.98 1.75 13.72
C GLY A 148 14.15 2.37 14.86
N ALA A 149 13.63 3.59 14.70
CA ALA A 149 12.71 4.21 15.65
C ALA A 149 11.35 3.49 15.65
N ILE A 150 10.88 3.09 14.47
CA ILE A 150 9.67 2.28 14.31
C ILE A 150 9.87 0.89 14.89
N HIS A 151 11.04 0.26 14.65
CA HIS A 151 11.37 -1.05 15.23
C HIS A 151 11.37 -1.05 16.75
N ARG A 152 11.76 0.07 17.40
CA ARG A 152 11.71 0.21 18.87
C ARG A 152 10.29 0.26 19.45
N ALA A 153 9.26 0.50 18.63
CA ALA A 153 7.85 0.47 19.03
C ALA A 153 7.20 -0.93 18.90
N ILE A 154 7.94 -1.93 18.39
CA ILE A 154 7.46 -3.30 18.16
C ILE A 154 7.80 -4.18 19.37
N ASP A 155 6.83 -4.96 19.83
CA ASP A 155 7.04 -5.98 20.86
C ASP A 155 8.00 -7.06 20.30
N PRO A 156 9.16 -7.32 20.94
CA PRO A 156 10.12 -8.31 20.45
C PRO A 156 9.58 -9.74 20.49
N THR A 157 8.47 -10.00 21.19
CA THR A 157 7.85 -11.32 21.35
C THR A 157 7.36 -11.87 20.01
N PRO A 158 7.94 -12.96 19.48
CA PRO A 158 7.49 -13.56 18.23
C PRO A 158 6.16 -14.29 18.44
N ILE A 159 5.24 -14.09 17.50
CA ILE A 159 3.93 -14.73 17.45
C ILE A 159 3.90 -15.62 16.22
N ALA A 160 3.74 -16.93 16.40
CA ALA A 160 3.66 -17.88 15.30
C ALA A 160 2.46 -17.56 14.39
N VAL A 161 2.68 -17.55 13.08
CA VAL A 161 1.61 -17.32 12.11
C VAL A 161 0.71 -18.57 12.04
N PRO A 162 -0.60 -18.43 12.29
CA PRO A 162 -1.52 -19.57 12.25
C PRO A 162 -1.67 -20.12 10.83
N ASP A 163 -2.41 -21.21 10.69
CA ASP A 163 -2.89 -21.62 9.36
C ASP A 163 -4.03 -20.67 8.96
N VAL A 164 -3.98 -20.09 7.76
CA VAL A 164 -4.93 -19.08 7.30
C VAL A 164 -5.58 -19.62 6.04
N GLU A 165 -6.89 -19.90 6.10
CA GLU A 165 -7.67 -20.37 4.94
C GLU A 165 -7.05 -21.60 4.24
N GLY A 166 -6.42 -22.49 5.04
CA GLY A 166 -5.75 -23.71 4.55
C GLY A 166 -4.35 -23.50 3.96
N SER A 167 -3.71 -22.35 4.17
CA SER A 167 -2.44 -21.99 3.52
C SER A 167 -1.32 -23.02 3.71
N LYS A 168 -1.32 -23.76 4.82
CA LYS A 168 -0.31 -24.80 5.08
C LYS A 168 -0.47 -26.06 4.23
N GLU A 169 -1.67 -26.37 3.74
CA GLU A 169 -1.90 -27.51 2.84
C GLU A 169 -1.17 -27.30 1.50
N ASP A 170 -1.19 -26.07 0.98
CA ASP A 170 -0.49 -25.72 -0.27
C ASP A 170 1.01 -25.44 -0.09
N ARG A 171 1.49 -25.29 1.15
CA ARG A 171 2.82 -24.76 1.54
C ARG A 171 3.00 -23.27 1.22
N CYS A 172 1.95 -22.49 1.42
CA CYS A 172 1.98 -21.03 1.31
C CYS A 172 2.40 -20.39 2.65
N GLU A 173 3.41 -19.52 2.58
CA GLU A 173 3.83 -18.63 3.66
C GLU A 173 3.41 -17.20 3.28
N LEU A 174 2.38 -16.67 3.96
CA LEU A 174 1.80 -15.34 3.67
C LEU A 174 2.62 -14.17 4.22
N THR A 175 3.66 -14.47 4.99
CA THR A 175 4.49 -13.52 5.72
C THR A 175 5.96 -13.86 5.49
N ARG A 176 6.83 -12.85 5.52
CA ARG A 176 8.28 -12.99 5.30
C ARG A 176 8.98 -14.01 6.21
N ALA A 177 8.39 -14.29 7.38
CA ALA A 177 8.83 -15.32 8.32
C ALA A 177 7.61 -16.12 8.83
N PRO A 178 7.78 -17.35 9.34
CA PRO A 178 6.69 -18.15 9.93
C PRO A 178 6.18 -17.60 11.29
N TYR A 179 6.67 -16.43 11.70
CA TYR A 179 6.22 -15.66 12.85
C TYR A 179 6.15 -14.18 12.47
N GLY A 180 5.23 -13.46 13.10
CA GLY A 180 5.20 -12.00 13.11
C GLY A 180 5.41 -11.45 14.52
N ARG A 181 5.29 -10.14 14.65
CA ARG A 181 5.25 -9.38 15.91
C ARG A 181 4.03 -8.45 15.90
N ARG A 182 3.89 -7.62 16.93
CA ARG A 182 2.88 -6.56 17.03
C ARG A 182 3.53 -5.29 17.55
N PHE A 183 2.88 -4.14 17.36
CA PHE A 183 3.27 -2.95 18.12
C PHE A 183 2.97 -3.14 19.61
N ILE A 184 3.74 -2.50 20.48
CA ILE A 184 3.53 -2.53 21.94
C ILE A 184 2.15 -1.94 22.31
N SER A 185 1.69 -0.93 21.55
CA SER A 185 0.35 -0.34 21.73
C SER A 185 -0.73 -1.20 21.05
N GLU A 186 -1.66 -1.74 21.84
CA GLU A 186 -2.81 -2.50 21.31
C GLU A 186 -3.74 -1.63 20.46
N GLU A 187 -3.90 -0.34 20.79
CA GLU A 187 -4.71 0.62 20.04
C GLU A 187 -4.12 0.91 18.65
N LEU A 188 -2.79 0.98 18.52
CA LEU A 188 -2.12 1.08 17.22
C LEU A 188 -2.38 -0.17 16.36
N ASN A 189 -2.29 -1.37 16.94
CA ASN A 189 -2.64 -2.60 16.21
C ASN A 189 -4.12 -2.64 15.81
N ALA A 190 -5.03 -2.16 16.67
CA ALA A 190 -6.45 -2.05 16.37
C ALA A 190 -6.73 -1.04 15.24
N TYR A 191 -6.00 0.09 15.20
CA TYR A 191 -6.09 1.06 14.12
C TYR A 191 -5.57 0.50 12.78
N LEU A 192 -4.48 -0.27 12.78
CA LEU A 192 -4.01 -0.96 11.56
C LEU A 192 -5.07 -1.93 11.04
N LYS A 193 -5.68 -2.72 11.93
CA LYS A 193 -6.84 -3.57 11.60
C LYS A 193 -8.00 -2.75 11.00
N PHE A 194 -8.32 -1.61 11.59
CA PHE A 194 -9.36 -0.70 11.09
C PHE A 194 -9.08 -0.21 9.66
N LEU A 195 -7.82 0.05 9.28
CA LEU A 195 -7.48 0.44 7.90
C LEU A 195 -7.89 -0.63 6.88
N PHE A 196 -7.58 -1.90 7.14
CA PHE A 196 -7.98 -3.01 6.26
C PHE A 196 -9.51 -3.12 6.14
N GLU A 197 -10.23 -3.15 7.26
CA GLU A 197 -11.69 -3.27 7.27
C GLU A 197 -12.39 -2.03 6.65
N LEU A 198 -11.77 -0.84 6.74
CA LEU A 198 -12.26 0.37 6.09
C LEU A 198 -12.02 0.36 4.57
N ILE A 199 -10.88 -0.15 4.11
CA ILE A 199 -10.58 -0.26 2.67
C ILE A 199 -11.50 -1.28 2.01
N GLU A 200 -11.69 -2.45 2.61
CA GLU A 200 -12.64 -3.47 2.12
C GLU A 200 -14.07 -2.89 2.05
N SER A 201 -14.57 -2.33 3.15
CA SER A 201 -15.96 -1.84 3.23
C SER A 201 -16.26 -0.61 2.37
N ARG A 202 -15.24 0.12 1.88
CA ARG A 202 -15.41 1.33 1.05
C ARG A 202 -14.87 1.20 -0.38
N GLY A 203 -14.05 0.20 -0.68
CA GLY A 203 -13.37 0.06 -1.97
C GLY A 203 -14.32 0.11 -3.17
N SER A 204 -15.44 -0.61 -3.07
CA SER A 204 -16.46 -0.68 -4.13
C SER A 204 -17.01 0.70 -4.53
N ALA A 205 -17.06 1.68 -3.61
CA ALA A 205 -17.50 3.05 -3.89
C ALA A 205 -16.54 3.84 -4.80
N VAL A 206 -15.30 3.38 -4.97
CA VAL A 206 -14.32 3.92 -5.93
C VAL A 206 -13.97 2.93 -7.07
N GLY A 207 -14.67 1.80 -7.13
CA GLY A 207 -14.45 0.72 -8.11
C GLY A 207 -13.39 -0.32 -7.71
N LEU A 208 -12.85 -0.24 -6.49
CA LEU A 208 -11.91 -1.21 -5.94
C LEU A 208 -12.68 -2.34 -5.24
N ASP A 209 -13.01 -3.41 -5.95
CA ASP A 209 -13.61 -4.60 -5.35
C ASP A 209 -12.51 -5.52 -4.82
N VAL A 210 -12.47 -5.70 -3.49
CA VAL A 210 -11.45 -6.46 -2.74
C VAL A 210 -12.10 -7.21 -1.58
N THR A 211 -11.44 -8.28 -1.16
CA THR A 211 -11.87 -9.16 -0.06
C THR A 211 -10.68 -9.46 0.85
N LEU A 212 -10.87 -9.44 2.18
CA LEU A 212 -9.83 -9.80 3.14
C LEU A 212 -9.65 -11.32 3.17
N SER A 213 -8.71 -11.83 2.37
CA SER A 213 -8.43 -13.27 2.21
C SER A 213 -6.94 -13.54 2.03
N ARG A 214 -6.51 -14.80 2.05
CA ARG A 214 -5.09 -15.13 1.78
C ARG A 214 -4.62 -14.85 0.34
N TYR A 215 -5.55 -14.57 -0.59
CA TYR A 215 -5.25 -14.28 -2.00
C TYR A 215 -5.32 -12.78 -2.33
N ASP A 216 -6.09 -12.04 -1.56
CA ASP A 216 -6.48 -10.66 -1.84
C ASP A 216 -6.36 -9.79 -0.58
N PHE A 217 -5.74 -8.63 -0.75
CA PHE A 217 -5.71 -7.53 0.21
C PHE A 217 -5.42 -7.91 1.68
N PHE A 218 -4.38 -8.70 1.93
CA PHE A 218 -3.96 -9.10 3.28
C PHE A 218 -2.71 -8.38 3.81
N HIS A 219 -2.03 -7.54 3.01
CA HIS A 219 -0.80 -6.88 3.47
C HIS A 219 -0.59 -5.45 2.93
N GLY A 220 0.38 -4.76 3.52
CA GLY A 220 0.97 -3.52 3.03
C GLY A 220 2.28 -3.20 3.74
N HIS A 221 3.07 -2.32 3.16
CA HIS A 221 4.42 -1.98 3.61
C HIS A 221 4.42 -0.62 4.31
N LEU A 222 4.83 -0.59 5.58
CA LEU A 222 4.98 0.64 6.37
C LEU A 222 6.31 1.29 6.00
N PHE A 223 6.29 2.51 5.48
CA PHE A 223 7.47 3.23 4.99
C PHE A 223 7.56 4.65 5.58
N LEU A 224 8.78 5.21 5.56
CA LEU A 224 9.08 6.58 5.98
C LEU A 224 9.48 7.41 4.75
N ALA A 225 8.66 8.37 4.35
CA ALA A 225 8.88 9.13 3.11
C ALA A 225 10.18 9.96 3.14
N ASN A 226 11.09 9.68 2.20
CA ASN A 226 12.47 10.20 2.15
C ASN A 226 12.62 11.71 2.42
N ASP A 227 11.76 12.54 1.81
CA ASP A 227 11.88 14.00 1.90
C ASP A 227 11.29 14.61 3.18
N THR A 228 10.51 13.86 3.95
CA THR A 228 9.65 14.41 5.03
C THR A 228 9.61 13.59 6.31
N GLY A 229 10.13 12.35 6.32
CA GLY A 229 9.92 11.39 7.39
C GLY A 229 8.45 10.99 7.59
N ARG A 230 7.54 11.36 6.68
CA ARG A 230 6.10 11.11 6.83
C ARG A 230 5.83 9.61 6.79
N LEU A 231 5.25 9.10 7.87
CA LEU A 231 4.78 7.73 7.99
C LEU A 231 3.68 7.45 6.96
N GLY A 232 3.84 6.39 6.17
CA GLY A 232 2.86 5.91 5.21
C GLY A 232 2.76 4.39 5.17
N ILE A 233 1.65 3.87 4.64
CA ILE A 233 1.50 2.45 4.30
C ILE A 233 1.07 2.36 2.84
N LEU A 234 1.84 1.61 2.04
CA LEU A 234 1.42 1.19 0.71
C LEU A 234 0.84 -0.23 0.81
N PHE A 235 -0.46 -0.37 0.60
CA PHE A 235 -1.13 -1.67 0.58
C PHE A 235 -1.28 -2.20 -0.84
N HIS A 236 -1.26 -3.52 -0.96
CA HIS A 236 -1.48 -4.23 -2.21
C HIS A 236 -2.70 -5.14 -2.11
N ALA A 237 -3.68 -4.87 -2.97
CA ALA A 237 -4.80 -5.77 -3.23
C ALA A 237 -4.50 -6.72 -4.39
N LYS A 238 -5.32 -7.76 -4.57
CA LYS A 238 -5.25 -8.74 -5.67
C LYS A 238 -3.84 -9.31 -5.83
N GLU A 239 -3.27 -9.76 -4.70
CA GLU A 239 -1.86 -10.14 -4.61
C GLU A 239 -1.54 -11.43 -5.36
N TYR A 240 -2.45 -12.40 -5.33
CA TYR A 240 -2.30 -13.66 -6.05
C TYR A 240 -3.42 -13.84 -7.08
N PRO A 241 -3.39 -13.17 -8.24
CA PRO A 241 -4.32 -13.46 -9.33
C PRO A 241 -4.25 -14.94 -9.73
N SER A 242 -5.41 -15.53 -9.98
CA SER A 242 -5.54 -16.92 -10.41
C SER A 242 -4.75 -17.17 -11.71
N TYR A 243 -4.12 -18.34 -11.81
CA TYR A 243 -3.39 -18.71 -13.02
C TYR A 243 -4.39 -18.97 -14.17
N ASP A 244 -4.28 -18.18 -15.23
CA ASP A 244 -5.04 -18.36 -16.46
C ASP A 244 -4.09 -18.33 -17.66
N LYS A 245 -4.14 -19.35 -18.52
CA LYS A 245 -3.19 -19.50 -19.61
C LYS A 245 -3.30 -18.42 -20.69
N GLU A 246 -4.46 -17.78 -20.83
CA GLU A 246 -4.74 -16.78 -21.85
C GLU A 246 -4.62 -15.35 -21.28
N VAL A 247 -5.00 -15.17 -20.01
CA VAL A 247 -5.14 -13.85 -19.36
C VAL A 247 -4.01 -13.54 -18.37
N PHE A 248 -3.55 -14.52 -17.59
CA PHE A 248 -2.47 -14.35 -16.59
C PHE A 248 -1.57 -15.60 -16.49
N PRO A 249 -0.71 -15.86 -17.48
CA PRO A 249 0.03 -17.12 -17.60
C PRO A 249 1.27 -17.20 -16.68
N TYR A 250 1.21 -16.56 -15.50
CA TYR A 250 2.32 -16.44 -14.55
C TYR A 250 2.07 -17.30 -13.32
N TYR A 251 3.04 -18.17 -13.00
CA TYR A 251 3.04 -18.95 -11.76
C TYR A 251 3.70 -18.17 -10.63
N MET A 252 2.94 -17.78 -9.63
CA MET A 252 3.39 -16.99 -8.46
C MET A 252 3.76 -17.87 -7.24
N GLY A 253 3.88 -19.19 -7.45
CA GLY A 253 4.23 -20.15 -6.40
C GLY A 253 3.04 -20.61 -5.55
N TYR A 254 3.33 -21.16 -4.38
CA TYR A 254 2.34 -21.93 -3.59
C TYR A 254 1.13 -21.12 -3.13
N CYS A 255 1.29 -19.81 -2.85
CA CYS A 255 0.19 -18.96 -2.41
C CYS A 255 -0.84 -18.63 -3.49
N GLN A 256 -0.53 -18.86 -4.78
CA GLN A 256 -1.48 -18.74 -5.88
C GLN A 256 -2.45 -19.94 -5.98
N THR A 257 -2.10 -21.06 -5.35
CA THR A 257 -2.86 -22.32 -5.48
C THR A 257 -4.28 -22.15 -4.96
N GLY A 258 -5.28 -22.44 -5.80
CA GLY A 258 -6.69 -22.28 -5.42
C GLY A 258 -7.21 -20.84 -5.35
N SER A 259 -6.43 -19.84 -5.81
CA SER A 259 -6.89 -18.45 -5.86
C SER A 259 -8.12 -18.29 -6.77
N ASN A 260 -9.04 -17.45 -6.33
CA ASN A 260 -10.24 -17.00 -7.04
C ASN A 260 -10.11 -15.56 -7.58
N VAL A 261 -8.98 -14.89 -7.37
CA VAL A 261 -8.76 -13.50 -7.79
C VAL A 261 -8.67 -13.43 -9.31
N THR A 262 -9.55 -12.68 -9.96
CA THR A 262 -9.50 -12.45 -11.41
C THR A 262 -8.43 -11.42 -11.77
N TYR A 263 -7.68 -11.69 -12.84
CA TYR A 263 -6.80 -10.71 -13.46
C TYR A 263 -7.57 -9.98 -14.57
N ASP A 264 -7.93 -8.73 -14.32
CA ASP A 264 -8.66 -7.86 -15.24
C ASP A 264 -8.32 -6.37 -14.97
N ASP A 265 -9.07 -5.43 -15.54
CA ASP A 265 -8.87 -3.99 -15.33
C ASP A 265 -9.03 -3.53 -13.85
N SER A 266 -9.56 -4.36 -12.94
CA SER A 266 -9.56 -4.05 -11.51
C SER A 266 -8.14 -4.08 -10.90
N MET A 267 -7.17 -4.73 -11.56
CA MET A 267 -5.75 -4.67 -11.19
C MET A 267 -5.19 -3.23 -11.24
N ASN A 268 -5.77 -2.36 -12.06
CA ASN A 268 -5.38 -0.94 -12.14
C ASN A 268 -5.57 -0.20 -10.79
N LEU A 269 -6.42 -0.70 -9.89
CA LEU A 269 -6.74 -0.06 -8.60
C LEU A 269 -6.05 -0.73 -7.41
N ARG A 270 -5.10 -1.65 -7.63
CA ARG A 270 -4.55 -2.52 -6.58
C ARG A 270 -3.69 -1.82 -5.53
N ASN A 271 -3.18 -0.62 -5.82
CA ASN A 271 -2.28 0.11 -4.93
C ASN A 271 -3.11 1.09 -4.09
N ILE A 272 -3.13 0.91 -2.77
CA ILE A 272 -3.82 1.81 -1.84
C ILE A 272 -2.77 2.47 -0.96
N LEU A 273 -2.77 3.81 -0.91
CA LEU A 273 -1.85 4.59 -0.11
C LEU A 273 -2.59 5.21 1.09
N TRP A 274 -2.13 4.85 2.29
CA TRP A 274 -2.41 5.62 3.50
C TRP A 274 -1.20 6.47 3.86
N LEU A 275 -1.44 7.72 4.25
CA LEU A 275 -0.42 8.58 4.85
C LEU A 275 -0.93 9.07 6.20
N ALA A 276 -0.11 8.94 7.23
CA ALA A 276 -0.39 9.52 8.54
C ALA A 276 -0.47 11.06 8.46
N PRO A 277 -1.06 11.74 9.46
CA PRO A 277 -0.93 13.19 9.56
C PRO A 277 0.54 13.61 9.62
N LEU A 278 0.89 14.74 9.00
CA LEU A 278 2.27 15.24 8.99
C LEU A 278 2.47 16.19 10.19
N PRO A 279 3.33 15.87 11.18
CA PRO A 279 3.60 16.77 12.29
C PRO A 279 4.29 18.05 11.81
N SER A 280 4.08 19.13 12.55
CA SER A 280 4.85 20.37 12.39
C SER A 280 6.08 20.38 13.28
N SER A 281 6.98 21.35 13.09
CA SER A 281 8.09 21.64 14.00
C SER A 281 7.66 22.08 15.41
N SER A 282 6.37 22.37 15.64
CA SER A 282 5.79 22.60 16.96
C SER A 282 5.28 21.29 17.56
N THR A 283 5.42 21.13 18.88
CA THR A 283 5.19 19.86 19.60
C THR A 283 3.77 19.33 19.51
N ASN A 284 2.76 20.18 19.28
CA ASN A 284 1.34 19.79 19.31
C ASN A 284 0.55 20.24 18.07
N SER A 285 1.19 20.54 16.94
CA SER A 285 0.48 20.89 15.70
C SER A 285 0.89 20.04 14.49
N TRP A 286 -0.02 19.99 13.52
CA TRP A 286 0.01 19.14 12.33
C TRP A 286 -0.15 20.01 11.08
N VAL A 287 0.66 19.76 10.05
CA VAL A 287 0.69 20.56 8.80
C VAL A 287 -0.29 20.00 7.76
N SER A 288 -0.52 18.68 7.76
CA SER A 288 -1.57 18.03 6.96
C SER A 288 -2.28 16.94 7.76
N PRO A 289 -3.59 16.72 7.52
CA PRO A 289 -4.31 15.55 8.04
C PRO A 289 -3.79 14.26 7.40
N GLY A 290 -4.20 13.12 7.96
CA GLY A 290 -4.02 11.82 7.33
C GLY A 290 -4.86 11.68 6.06
N VAL A 291 -4.44 10.78 5.17
CA VAL A 291 -4.99 10.59 3.82
C VAL A 291 -5.16 9.11 3.54
N LEU A 292 -6.25 8.73 2.87
CA LEU A 292 -6.47 7.37 2.37
C LEU A 292 -6.98 7.41 0.92
N VAL A 293 -6.17 6.93 -0.01
CA VAL A 293 -6.39 7.09 -1.45
C VAL A 293 -5.97 5.84 -2.23
N VAL A 294 -6.79 5.43 -3.19
CA VAL A 294 -6.45 4.40 -4.18
C VAL A 294 -5.75 5.07 -5.37
N LEU A 295 -4.63 4.48 -5.80
CA LEU A 295 -3.78 4.98 -6.87
C LEU A 295 -4.10 4.23 -8.17
N ASP A 296 -4.81 4.90 -9.08
CA ASP A 296 -5.27 4.35 -10.36
C ASP A 296 -4.13 4.28 -11.38
N ALA A 297 -3.60 3.07 -11.52
CA ALA A 297 -2.53 2.65 -12.42
C ALA A 297 -3.06 2.12 -13.77
N ARG A 298 -4.16 2.67 -14.28
CA ARG A 298 -4.62 2.43 -15.67
C ARG A 298 -3.54 2.75 -16.72
N PRO A 299 -3.49 2.04 -17.87
CA PRO A 299 -2.39 2.16 -18.84
C PRO A 299 -2.15 3.56 -19.45
N ASP A 300 -3.20 4.37 -19.56
CA ASP A 300 -3.13 5.77 -20.02
C ASP A 300 -2.73 6.76 -18.89
N GLY A 301 -2.77 6.31 -17.64
CA GLY A 301 -2.47 7.06 -16.43
C GLY A 301 -0.97 7.29 -16.22
N ILE A 302 -0.64 8.41 -15.57
CA ILE A 302 0.76 8.78 -15.33
C ILE A 302 1.45 7.88 -14.30
N ILE A 303 0.69 7.34 -13.32
CA ILE A 303 1.22 6.39 -12.33
C ILE A 303 1.77 5.14 -13.04
N TYR A 304 1.02 4.59 -13.99
CA TYR A 304 1.45 3.44 -14.78
C TYR A 304 2.67 3.71 -15.66
N GLN A 305 2.71 4.88 -16.30
CA GLN A 305 3.72 5.21 -17.31
C GLN A 305 5.06 5.66 -16.72
N ASP A 306 5.02 6.39 -15.61
CA ASP A 306 6.20 7.06 -15.04
C ASP A 306 6.65 6.43 -13.71
N LEU A 307 5.74 5.87 -12.90
CA LEU A 307 6.04 5.39 -11.54
C LEU A 307 6.10 3.86 -11.42
N ILE A 308 5.50 3.09 -12.35
CA ILE A 308 5.54 1.62 -12.32
C ILE A 308 6.64 1.13 -13.27
N PRO A 309 7.68 0.41 -12.78
CA PRO A 309 8.73 -0.13 -13.63
C PRO A 309 8.20 -1.10 -14.69
N GLU A 310 8.76 -1.04 -15.90
CA GLU A 310 8.31 -1.82 -17.07
C GLU A 310 8.19 -3.33 -16.78
N TYR A 311 9.10 -3.89 -15.98
CA TYR A 311 9.11 -5.31 -15.62
C TYR A 311 7.97 -5.75 -14.68
N VAL A 312 7.28 -4.83 -14.00
CA VAL A 312 6.08 -5.09 -13.17
C VAL A 312 4.82 -4.41 -13.68
N GLN A 313 4.86 -3.77 -14.85
CA GLN A 313 3.68 -3.15 -15.45
C GLN A 313 2.53 -4.14 -15.64
N PHE A 314 2.79 -5.42 -15.91
CA PHE A 314 1.73 -6.44 -15.96
C PHE A 314 1.03 -6.60 -14.61
N ALA A 315 1.76 -6.61 -13.49
CA ALA A 315 1.20 -6.72 -12.15
C ALA A 315 0.56 -5.41 -11.64
N ARG A 316 0.77 -4.27 -12.33
CA ARG A 316 0.30 -2.94 -11.93
C ARG A 316 0.80 -2.50 -10.53
N THR A 317 1.96 -3.00 -10.11
CA THR A 317 2.53 -2.76 -8.76
C THR A 317 3.38 -1.50 -8.72
N LEU A 318 3.08 -0.58 -7.80
CA LEU A 318 4.03 0.45 -7.35
C LEU A 318 4.89 -0.15 -6.23
N TYR A 319 6.20 0.09 -6.21
CA TYR A 319 7.03 -0.34 -5.09
C TYR A 319 7.05 0.68 -3.94
N GLU A 320 7.14 0.15 -2.73
CA GLU A 320 7.25 0.87 -1.48
C GLU A 320 8.59 1.60 -1.34
N ASP A 321 9.69 0.99 -1.81
CA ASP A 321 11.05 1.56 -1.86
C ASP A 321 11.12 2.85 -2.70
N ASP A 322 10.23 3.01 -3.69
CA ASP A 322 10.13 4.24 -4.50
C ASP A 322 9.55 5.42 -3.68
N LEU A 323 8.76 5.15 -2.64
CA LEU A 323 8.10 6.16 -1.79
C LEU A 323 8.94 6.55 -0.56
N GLY A 324 9.76 5.64 -0.04
CA GLY A 324 10.60 5.90 1.13
C GLY A 324 11.30 4.67 1.70
N ASP A 325 12.00 4.86 2.82
CA ASP A 325 12.64 3.75 3.54
C ASP A 325 11.59 2.84 4.19
N VAL A 326 11.57 1.56 3.80
CA VAL A 326 10.64 0.56 4.34
C VAL A 326 11.03 0.16 5.75
N ALA A 327 10.09 0.31 6.69
CA ALA A 327 10.28 -0.07 8.07
C ALA A 327 9.91 -1.54 8.32
N VAL A 328 8.68 -1.96 7.96
CA VAL A 328 8.13 -3.31 8.25
C VAL A 328 6.98 -3.66 7.32
N ASP A 329 6.72 -4.96 7.16
CA ASP A 329 5.52 -5.47 6.51
C ASP A 329 4.37 -5.57 7.52
N VAL A 330 3.17 -5.09 7.16
CA VAL A 330 1.96 -5.13 7.98
C VAL A 330 0.96 -6.08 7.34
N ASN A 331 0.64 -7.18 8.02
CA ASN A 331 -0.21 -8.25 7.49
C ASN A 331 -1.50 -8.38 8.31
N TYR A 332 -2.67 -8.31 7.66
CA TYR A 332 -3.97 -8.67 8.22
C TYR A 332 -4.33 -10.09 7.78
N LEU A 333 -4.41 -11.01 8.75
CA LEU A 333 -4.70 -12.41 8.50
C LEU A 333 -6.07 -12.78 9.07
N ASN A 334 -6.91 -13.44 8.25
CA ASN A 334 -8.23 -13.91 8.65
C ASN A 334 -8.13 -15.26 9.39
N VAL A 335 -7.76 -15.20 10.67
CA VAL A 335 -7.33 -16.36 11.47
C VAL A 335 -8.44 -17.27 12.00
N GLY A 336 -9.72 -16.96 11.75
CA GLY A 336 -10.87 -17.76 12.18
C GLY A 336 -11.21 -17.67 13.69
N GLY A 337 -12.51 -17.63 13.99
CA GLY A 337 -13.05 -17.26 15.32
C GLY A 337 -12.95 -18.29 16.44
N LEU A 338 -11.85 -19.05 16.57
CA LEU A 338 -11.72 -20.09 17.61
C LEU A 338 -10.50 -19.99 18.53
N LYS A 339 -9.47 -19.13 18.28
CA LYS A 339 -8.37 -18.98 19.26
C LYS A 339 -7.48 -17.72 19.25
N PRO A 340 -7.19 -17.04 18.13
CA PRO A 340 -6.28 -15.88 18.18
C PRO A 340 -7.03 -14.56 18.38
N ASN A 341 -6.65 -13.80 19.42
CA ASN A 341 -7.17 -12.45 19.70
C ASN A 341 -6.51 -11.36 18.84
N TYR A 342 -5.83 -11.73 17.76
CA TYR A 342 -5.02 -10.84 16.93
C TYR A 342 -5.07 -11.27 15.47
N GLN A 343 -5.22 -10.29 14.58
CA GLN A 343 -5.22 -10.47 13.13
C GLN A 343 -4.06 -9.70 12.46
N ILE A 344 -3.41 -8.78 13.17
CA ILE A 344 -2.26 -8.02 12.68
C ILE A 344 -0.95 -8.71 13.05
N PHE A 345 -0.09 -8.90 12.05
CA PHE A 345 1.26 -9.45 12.16
C PHE A 345 2.24 -8.51 11.45
N ILE A 346 3.24 -8.05 12.21
CA ILE A 346 4.31 -7.16 11.74
C ILE A 346 5.58 -7.98 11.48
N CYS A 347 6.21 -7.86 10.32
CA CYS A 347 7.38 -8.66 9.90
C CYS A 347 8.58 -7.79 9.50
#